data_AF-A0A315ESS1-F1
#
_entry.id   AF-A0A315ESS1-F1
#
_cell.length_a   1.000
_cell.length_b   1.000
_cell.length_c   1.000
_cell.angle_alpha   90.00
_cell.angle_beta   90.00
_cell.angle_gamma   90.00
#
_symmetry.space_group_name_H-M   'P 1'
#
loop_
_entity.id
_entity.type
_entity.pdbx_description
1 polymer ?
#
loop_
_entity_poly.entity_id
_entity_poly.type
_entity_poly.pdbx_seq_one_letter_code
_entity_poly.pdbx_strand_id
1 'polypeptide(L)'
;MTMSKYLVIPRRADSPMTHKGGSTEETVCEIAKNLLHYPGPSDYLMAIPADTKIATFAVLKDDAFCSLEITPKTLDTWRNDVIGIQDAINSFQSARDRAENILDRALADLDEAYENSIGFKGYTPSDDISVYGALEQMGSNDLEYTFQRALHEMYKFQVLRRETARR
;
A
#
# COMPACT_ATOMS: atom_id res chain seq x y z
N MET A 1 6.11 19.88 -19.90
CA MET A 1 6.11 18.40 -19.83
C MET A 1 4.71 17.94 -20.15
N THR A 2 4.53 17.05 -21.13
CA THR A 2 3.22 16.51 -21.49
C THR A 2 2.75 15.52 -20.42
N MET A 3 1.55 15.74 -19.91
CA MET A 3 0.88 14.92 -18.93
C MET A 3 -0.12 14.04 -19.66
N SER A 4 -0.08 12.74 -19.43
CA SER A 4 -0.95 11.76 -20.09
C SER A 4 -1.89 11.17 -19.06
N LYS A 5 -3.20 11.25 -19.31
CA LYS A 5 -4.22 10.64 -18.45
C LYS A 5 -4.53 9.24 -18.94
N TYR A 6 -4.59 8.28 -18.02
CA TYR A 6 -4.92 6.89 -18.29
C TYR A 6 -6.14 6.45 -17.50
N LEU A 7 -6.90 5.53 -18.09
CA LEU A 7 -7.92 4.74 -17.42
C LEU A 7 -7.41 3.31 -17.25
N VAL A 8 -7.74 2.69 -16.12
CA VAL A 8 -7.42 1.28 -15.88
C VAL A 8 -8.72 0.48 -15.82
N ILE A 9 -8.78 -0.56 -16.65
CA ILE A 9 -9.92 -1.47 -16.78
C ILE A 9 -9.45 -2.92 -16.52
N PRO A 10 -10.36 -3.86 -16.22
CA PRO A 10 -10.01 -5.27 -16.25
C PRO A 10 -9.67 -5.70 -17.68
N ARG A 11 -8.59 -6.46 -17.83
CA ARG A 11 -8.22 -7.10 -19.10
C ARG A 11 -9.14 -8.29 -19.34
N ARG A 12 -9.73 -8.38 -20.53
CA ARG A 12 -10.52 -9.54 -20.91
C ARG A 12 -9.62 -10.76 -21.14
N ALA A 13 -10.07 -11.94 -20.72
CA ALA A 13 -9.31 -13.18 -20.81
C ALA A 13 -8.97 -13.59 -22.26
N ASP A 14 -9.81 -13.17 -23.22
CA ASP A 14 -9.64 -13.39 -24.66
C ASP A 14 -8.81 -12.30 -25.36
N SER A 15 -8.36 -11.28 -24.63
CA SER A 15 -7.57 -10.19 -25.21
C SER A 15 -6.13 -10.66 -25.47
N PRO A 16 -5.64 -10.60 -26.73
CA PRO A 16 -4.25 -10.93 -27.05
C PRO A 16 -3.28 -9.81 -26.64
N MET A 17 -3.78 -8.65 -26.21
CA MET A 17 -2.93 -7.54 -25.79
C MET A 17 -2.46 -7.76 -24.35
N THR A 18 -1.16 -8.01 -24.21
CA THR A 18 -0.39 -7.79 -22.99
C THR A 18 0.48 -6.56 -23.20
N HIS A 19 0.66 -5.76 -22.14
CA HIS A 19 1.57 -4.62 -22.22
C HIS A 19 3.00 -5.12 -22.40
N LYS A 20 3.80 -4.37 -23.15
CA LYS A 20 5.21 -4.68 -23.30
C LYS A 20 5.92 -4.40 -21.97
N GLY A 21 6.82 -5.28 -21.55
CA GLY A 21 7.69 -5.03 -20.41
C GLY A 21 8.46 -3.71 -20.55
N GLY A 22 8.48 -2.91 -19.49
CA GLY A 22 9.03 -1.56 -19.41
C GLY A 22 8.15 -0.46 -20.02
N SER A 23 6.95 -0.78 -20.51
CA SER A 23 6.04 0.22 -21.09
C SER A 23 5.43 1.16 -20.04
N THR A 24 4.95 2.32 -20.49
CA THR A 24 4.19 3.24 -19.63
C THR A 24 2.93 2.57 -19.11
N GLU A 25 2.24 1.83 -19.97
CA GLU A 25 0.97 1.17 -19.68
C GLU A 25 1.11 0.07 -18.62
N GLU A 26 2.20 -0.69 -18.66
CA GLU A 26 2.54 -1.65 -17.60
C GLU A 26 2.71 -0.95 -16.26
N THR A 27 3.54 0.10 -16.21
CA THR A 27 3.76 0.87 -14.98
C THR A 27 2.47 1.51 -14.46
N VAL A 28 1.57 1.97 -15.34
CA VAL A 28 0.24 2.47 -14.96
C VAL A 28 -0.61 1.38 -14.30
N CYS A 29 -0.56 0.14 -14.82
CA CYS A 29 -1.27 -0.99 -14.22
C CYS A 29 -0.68 -1.38 -12.85
N GLU A 30 0.64 -1.30 -12.69
CA GLU A 30 1.31 -1.51 -11.39
C GLU A 30 0.90 -0.46 -10.35
N ILE A 31 0.91 0.81 -10.73
CA ILE A 31 0.45 1.91 -9.87
C ILE A 31 -1.00 1.68 -9.44
N ALA A 32 -1.89 1.41 -10.40
CA ALA A 32 -3.30 1.17 -10.11
C ALA A 32 -3.51 -0.06 -9.23
N LYS A 33 -2.77 -1.15 -9.47
CA LYS A 33 -2.83 -2.35 -8.62
C LYS A 33 -2.48 -2.01 -7.17
N ASN A 34 -1.40 -1.24 -6.96
CA ASN A 34 -0.95 -0.86 -5.63
C ASN A 34 -1.99 0.03 -4.92
N LEU A 35 -2.42 1.12 -5.56
CA LEU A 35 -3.35 2.08 -4.96
C LEU A 35 -4.78 1.53 -4.78
N LEU A 36 -5.20 0.57 -5.61
CA LEU A 36 -6.48 -0.13 -5.44
C LEU A 36 -6.41 -1.30 -4.44
N HIS A 37 -5.22 -1.71 -4.00
CA HIS A 37 -5.02 -2.98 -3.31
C HIS A 37 -5.62 -4.16 -4.10
N TYR A 38 -5.46 -4.15 -5.43
CA TYR A 38 -6.11 -5.12 -6.31
C TYR A 38 -5.60 -6.54 -6.05
N PRO A 39 -6.47 -7.54 -5.79
CA PRO A 39 -6.09 -8.87 -5.30
C PRO A 39 -5.52 -9.83 -6.39
N GLY A 40 -5.00 -9.30 -7.50
CA GLY A 40 -4.48 -10.09 -8.62
C GLY A 40 -3.26 -9.49 -9.29
N PRO A 41 -2.63 -10.20 -10.24
CA PRO A 41 -1.50 -9.68 -11.01
C PRO A 41 -1.90 -8.45 -11.83
N SER A 42 -0.95 -7.54 -12.05
CA SER A 42 -1.12 -6.35 -12.90
C SER A 42 -1.50 -6.72 -14.33
N ASP A 43 -1.11 -7.91 -14.80
CA ASP A 43 -1.48 -8.46 -16.12
C ASP A 43 -2.99 -8.70 -16.31
N TYR A 44 -3.78 -8.66 -15.23
CA TYR A 44 -5.23 -8.70 -15.31
C TYR A 44 -5.85 -7.31 -15.48
N LEU A 45 -5.03 -6.27 -15.53
CA LEU A 45 -5.42 -4.90 -15.76
C LEU A 45 -4.96 -4.44 -17.14
N MET A 46 -5.61 -3.41 -17.66
CA MET A 46 -5.23 -2.76 -18.89
C MET A 46 -5.35 -1.25 -18.74
N ALA A 47 -4.22 -0.55 -18.91
CA ALA A 47 -4.15 0.88 -19.05
C ALA A 47 -4.50 1.32 -20.48
N ILE A 48 -5.35 2.34 -20.58
CA ILE A 48 -5.81 2.91 -21.85
C ILE A 48 -5.68 4.44 -21.78
N PRO A 49 -5.03 5.10 -22.76
CA PRO A 49 -5.01 6.55 -22.83
C PRO A 49 -6.43 7.14 -22.88
N ALA A 50 -6.68 8.15 -22.04
CA ALA A 50 -8.01 8.68 -21.80
C ALA A 50 -8.63 9.44 -22.99
N ASP A 51 -7.80 9.84 -23.96
CA ASP A 51 -8.18 10.53 -25.19
C ASP A 51 -8.67 9.57 -26.30
N THR A 52 -8.72 8.27 -26.02
CA THR A 52 -9.18 7.27 -26.98
C THR A 52 -10.69 7.05 -26.93
N LYS A 53 -11.27 6.62 -28.06
CA LYS A 53 -12.69 6.20 -28.13
C LYS A 53 -12.97 5.01 -27.18
N ILE A 54 -11.97 4.16 -26.96
CA ILE A 54 -12.07 3.00 -26.06
C ILE A 54 -12.21 3.48 -24.61
N ALA A 55 -11.44 4.49 -24.19
CA ALA A 55 -11.54 5.07 -22.87
C ALA A 55 -12.93 5.67 -22.60
N THR A 56 -13.47 6.45 -23.54
CA THR A 56 -14.83 7.00 -23.42
C THR A 56 -15.86 5.89 -23.25
N PHE A 57 -15.75 4.82 -24.03
CA PHE A 57 -16.66 3.68 -23.95
C PHE A 57 -16.53 2.86 -22.66
N ALA A 58 -15.32 2.70 -22.13
CA ALA A 58 -15.08 2.00 -20.86
C ALA A 58 -15.68 2.75 -19.66
N VAL A 59 -15.59 4.08 -19.64
CA VAL A 59 -16.27 4.90 -18.62
C VAL A 59 -17.78 4.77 -18.75
N LEU A 60 -18.31 4.83 -19.98
CA LEU A 60 -19.76 4.69 -20.22
C LEU A 60 -20.32 3.31 -19.83
N LYS A 61 -19.48 2.27 -19.85
CA LYS A 61 -19.85 0.91 -19.47
C LYS A 61 -19.63 0.59 -17.99
N ASP A 62 -19.10 1.53 -17.21
CA ASP A 62 -18.73 1.32 -15.80
C ASP A 62 -17.67 0.20 -15.62
N ASP A 63 -16.83 0.03 -16.66
CA ASP A 63 -15.75 -0.96 -16.70
C ASP A 63 -14.43 -0.39 -16.15
N ALA A 64 -14.33 0.93 -15.96
CA ALA A 64 -13.13 1.59 -15.46
C ALA A 64 -13.03 1.52 -13.94
N PHE A 65 -11.93 0.95 -13.43
CA PHE A 65 -11.66 0.88 -11.99
C PHE A 65 -11.18 2.23 -11.46
N CYS A 66 -10.24 2.85 -12.16
CA CYS A 66 -9.65 4.11 -11.75
C CYS A 66 -9.10 4.90 -12.95
N SER A 67 -8.72 6.15 -12.67
CA SER A 67 -7.91 6.97 -13.55
C SER A 67 -6.71 7.53 -12.81
N LEU A 68 -5.63 7.76 -13.53
CA LEU A 68 -4.44 8.45 -13.02
C LEU A 68 -3.75 9.25 -14.12
N GLU A 69 -2.92 10.18 -13.70
CA GLU A 69 -2.14 11.05 -14.56
C GLU A 69 -0.65 10.74 -14.43
N ILE A 70 0.02 10.68 -15.58
CA ILE A 70 1.41 10.30 -15.70
C ILE A 70 2.20 11.38 -16.42
N THR A 71 3.41 11.63 -15.93
CA THR A 71 4.48 12.38 -16.60
C THR A 71 5.74 11.52 -16.65
N PRO A 72 6.74 11.86 -17.49
CA PRO A 72 8.03 11.16 -17.47
C PRO A 72 8.65 11.12 -16.06
N LYS A 73 8.58 12.24 -15.32
CA LYS A 73 9.08 12.33 -13.96
C LYS A 73 8.39 11.34 -13.01
N THR A 74 7.06 11.25 -13.05
CA THR A 74 6.32 10.36 -12.13
C THR A 74 6.48 8.88 -12.49
N LEU A 75 6.80 8.54 -13.74
CA LEU A 75 7.20 7.19 -14.13
C LEU A 75 8.58 6.84 -13.54
N ASP A 76 9.54 7.74 -13.69
CA ASP A 76 10.88 7.54 -13.14
C ASP A 76 10.83 7.42 -11.62
N THR A 77 10.04 8.25 -10.94
CA THR A 77 9.83 8.15 -9.49
C THR A 77 9.21 6.81 -9.10
N TRP A 78 8.23 6.28 -9.85
CA TRP A 78 7.68 4.96 -9.55
C TRP A 78 8.75 3.87 -9.61
N ARG A 79 9.51 3.86 -10.71
CA ARG A 79 10.46 2.80 -11.05
C ARG A 79 11.68 2.81 -10.16
N ASN A 80 12.14 4.00 -9.77
CA ASN A 80 13.40 4.14 -9.05
C ASN A 80 13.22 4.34 -7.53
N ASP A 81 12.12 4.98 -7.11
CA ASP A 81 11.97 5.43 -5.72
C ASP A 81 10.87 4.67 -4.98
N VAL A 82 9.66 4.58 -5.54
CA VAL A 82 8.47 4.12 -4.81
C VAL A 82 8.61 2.70 -4.27
N ILE A 83 9.10 1.78 -5.09
CA ILE A 83 9.30 0.37 -4.68
C ILE A 83 10.28 0.30 -3.50
N GLY A 84 11.42 0.97 -3.60
CA GLY A 84 12.43 0.97 -2.54
C GLY A 84 11.95 1.63 -1.25
N ILE A 85 11.15 2.69 -1.35
CA ILE A 85 10.54 3.34 -0.19
C ILE A 85 9.51 2.42 0.48
N GLN A 86 8.65 1.75 -0.30
CA GLN A 86 7.68 0.81 0.25
C GLN A 86 8.38 -0.37 0.96
N ASP A 87 9.44 -0.92 0.38
CA ASP A 87 10.24 -1.98 0.99
C ASP A 87 10.90 -1.52 2.30
N ALA A 88 11.39 -0.26 2.34
CA ALA A 88 11.96 0.33 3.55
C ALA A 88 10.89 0.54 4.64
N ILE A 89 9.68 1.00 4.29
CA ILE A 89 8.56 1.13 5.22
C ILE A 89 8.19 -0.24 5.80
N ASN A 90 8.04 -1.26 4.96
CA ASN A 90 7.71 -2.62 5.38
C ASN A 90 8.80 -3.22 6.28
N SER A 91 10.06 -2.96 5.96
CA SER A 91 11.22 -3.40 6.76
C SER A 91 11.23 -2.74 8.13
N PHE A 92 10.90 -1.44 8.19
CA PHE A 92 10.81 -0.69 9.44
C PHE A 92 9.65 -1.20 10.31
N GLN A 93 8.46 -1.42 9.75
CA GLN A 93 7.32 -2.02 10.45
C GLN A 93 7.68 -3.41 11.00
N SER A 94 8.33 -4.25 10.18
CA SER A 94 8.80 -5.57 10.62
C SER A 94 9.82 -5.48 11.77
N ALA A 95 10.69 -4.47 11.77
CA ALA A 95 11.65 -4.25 12.85
C ALA A 95 10.96 -3.79 14.14
N ARG A 96 9.96 -2.91 14.03
CA ARG A 96 9.11 -2.48 15.15
C ARG A 96 8.41 -3.69 15.78
N ASP A 97 7.73 -4.51 14.98
CA ASP A 97 7.01 -5.68 15.48
C ASP A 97 7.96 -6.68 16.15
N ARG A 98 9.19 -6.83 15.64
CA ARG A 98 10.23 -7.62 16.31
C ARG A 98 10.65 -7.02 17.65
N ALA A 99 10.83 -5.72 17.73
CA ALA A 99 11.19 -5.03 18.97
C ALA A 99 10.08 -5.18 20.02
N GLU A 100 8.82 -5.06 19.61
CA GLU A 100 7.63 -5.28 20.45
C GLU A 100 7.65 -6.67 21.07
N ASN A 101 7.82 -7.70 20.24
CA ASN A 101 7.89 -9.09 20.70
C ASN A 101 9.07 -9.35 21.64
N ILE A 102 10.21 -8.68 21.45
CA ILE A 102 11.37 -8.82 22.34
C ILE A 102 11.07 -8.19 23.70
N LEU A 103 10.51 -6.99 23.70
CA LEU A 103 10.17 -6.27 24.92
C LEU A 103 9.07 -6.97 25.72
N ASP A 104 8.05 -7.50 25.04
CA ASP A 104 6.96 -8.27 25.66
C ASP A 104 7.49 -9.51 26.37
N ARG A 105 8.39 -10.27 25.73
CA ARG A 105 9.06 -11.43 26.35
C ARG A 105 9.92 -11.04 27.53
N ALA A 106 10.72 -9.99 27.40
CA ALA A 106 11.59 -9.52 28.48
C ALA A 106 10.78 -9.04 29.70
N LEU A 107 9.60 -8.45 29.46
CA LEU A 107 8.69 -8.04 30.52
C LEU A 107 8.06 -9.25 31.21
N ALA A 108 7.66 -10.29 30.46
CA ALA A 108 7.19 -11.54 31.03
C ALA A 108 8.27 -12.25 31.87
N ASP A 109 9.51 -12.30 31.39
CA ASP A 109 10.65 -12.86 32.15
C ASP A 109 10.89 -12.06 33.45
N LEU A 110 10.68 -10.74 33.42
CA LEU A 110 10.80 -9.87 34.59
C LEU A 110 9.68 -10.16 35.60
N ASP A 111 8.43 -10.30 35.15
CA ASP A 111 7.30 -10.66 36.00
C ASP A 111 7.56 -12.01 36.70
N GLU A 112 8.07 -13.01 35.97
CA GLU A 112 8.43 -14.31 36.53
C GLU A 112 9.52 -14.19 37.60
N ALA A 113 10.54 -13.34 37.38
CA ALA A 113 11.58 -13.11 38.37
C ALA A 113 11.05 -12.49 39.68
N TYR A 114 10.08 -11.57 39.58
CA TYR A 114 9.41 -10.99 40.76
C TYR A 114 8.54 -12.02 41.49
N GLU A 115 7.77 -12.83 40.76
CA GLU A 115 6.89 -13.85 41.34
C GLU A 115 7.66 -14.96 42.09
N ASN A 116 8.89 -15.24 41.63
CA ASN A 116 9.82 -16.18 42.25
C ASN A 116 10.64 -15.58 43.41
N SER A 117 10.56 -14.27 43.65
CA SER A 117 11.33 -13.58 44.69
C SER A 117 10.64 -13.61 46.05
N ILE A 118 11.36 -14.01 47.10
CA ILE A 118 10.80 -14.06 48.46
C ILE A 118 10.39 -12.66 48.97
N GLY A 119 11.16 -11.62 48.61
CA GLY A 119 10.94 -10.26 49.09
C GLY A 119 10.06 -9.38 48.21
N PHE A 120 9.88 -9.77 46.94
CA PHE A 120 9.20 -8.95 45.93
C PHE A 120 8.00 -9.66 45.27
N LYS A 121 7.68 -10.90 45.66
CA LYS A 121 6.48 -11.63 45.25
C LYS A 121 5.22 -10.83 45.60
N GLY A 122 4.34 -10.64 44.62
CA GLY A 122 3.13 -9.83 44.73
C GLY A 122 3.17 -8.46 44.06
N TYR A 123 4.31 -8.07 43.47
CA TYR A 123 4.39 -6.98 42.50
C TYR A 123 4.54 -7.54 41.09
N THR A 124 3.74 -7.04 40.16
CA THR A 124 3.75 -7.43 38.74
C THR A 124 4.21 -6.23 37.91
N PRO A 125 5.50 -6.18 37.52
CA PRO A 125 6.05 -5.10 36.70
C PRO A 125 5.22 -4.73 35.46
N SER A 126 4.58 -5.70 34.80
CA SER A 126 3.72 -5.43 33.64
C SER A 126 2.43 -4.65 33.93
N ASP A 127 2.00 -4.52 35.20
CA ASP A 127 0.88 -3.64 35.56
C ASP A 127 1.26 -2.15 35.38
N ASP A 128 2.55 -1.82 35.51
CA ASP A 128 3.07 -0.45 35.44
C ASP A 128 3.79 -0.13 34.11
N ILE A 129 4.20 -1.15 33.34
CA ILE A 129 4.97 -1.00 32.10
C ILE A 129 4.13 -1.45 30.89
N SER A 130 3.88 -0.52 29.96
CA SER A 130 3.22 -0.84 28.68
C SER A 130 4.23 -0.88 27.52
N VAL A 131 4.46 -2.08 26.97
CA VAL A 131 5.26 -2.27 25.75
C VAL A 131 4.53 -1.73 24.52
N TYR A 132 3.23 -2.00 24.43
CA TYR A 132 2.38 -1.59 23.31
C TYR A 132 2.30 -0.06 23.17
N GLY A 133 2.11 0.65 24.29
CA GLY A 133 1.96 2.11 24.27
C GLY A 133 3.20 2.86 23.77
N ALA A 134 4.41 2.35 24.07
CA ALA A 134 5.66 3.03 23.71
C ALA A 134 5.97 2.93 22.21
N LEU A 135 5.70 1.78 21.58
CA LEU A 135 5.97 1.56 20.15
C LEU A 135 4.84 2.06 19.25
N GLU A 136 3.59 2.04 19.71
CA GLU A 136 2.45 2.61 19.00
C GLU A 136 2.57 4.14 18.86
N GLN A 137 3.07 4.81 19.89
CA GLN A 137 3.32 6.27 19.91
C GLN A 137 4.38 6.74 18.91
N MET A 138 5.11 5.83 18.25
CA MET A 138 6.08 6.19 17.22
C MET A 138 5.44 6.71 15.92
N GLY A 139 4.10 6.72 15.80
CA GLY A 139 3.40 7.23 14.61
C GLY A 139 3.66 6.40 13.34
N SER A 140 4.16 5.18 13.51
CA SER A 140 4.54 4.29 12.41
C SER A 140 3.35 3.86 11.55
N ASN A 141 2.14 3.82 12.14
CA ASN A 141 0.90 3.59 11.40
C ASN A 141 0.55 4.76 10.46
N ASP A 142 0.96 5.99 10.81
CA ASP A 142 0.72 7.17 9.97
C ASP A 142 1.67 7.25 8.78
N LEU A 143 2.82 6.56 8.84
CA LEU A 143 3.85 6.61 7.80
C LEU A 143 3.35 6.01 6.48
N GLU A 144 2.81 4.79 6.54
CA GLU A 144 2.28 4.11 5.36
C GLU A 144 1.08 4.86 4.80
N TYR A 145 0.16 5.29 5.67
CA TYR A 145 -0.98 6.11 5.26
C TYR A 145 -0.55 7.42 4.58
N THR A 146 0.43 8.12 5.14
CA THR A 146 0.96 9.37 4.58
C THR A 146 1.63 9.14 3.23
N PHE A 147 2.40 8.04 3.11
CA PHE A 147 3.03 7.66 1.86
C PHE A 147 1.99 7.35 0.77
N GLN A 148 1.00 6.52 1.09
CA GLN A 148 -0.11 6.20 0.19
C GLN A 148 -0.86 7.46 -0.24
N ARG A 149 -1.18 8.37 0.69
CA ARG A 149 -1.80 9.66 0.36
C ARG A 149 -0.95 10.48 -0.61
N ALA A 150 0.36 10.54 -0.39
CA ALA A 150 1.27 11.25 -1.29
C ALA A 150 1.29 10.63 -2.69
N LEU A 151 1.24 9.30 -2.81
CA LEU A 151 1.11 8.62 -4.11
C LEU A 151 -0.23 8.96 -4.78
N HIS A 152 -1.34 8.92 -4.05
CA HIS A 152 -2.65 9.31 -4.56
C HIS A 152 -2.65 10.73 -5.14
N GLU A 153 -2.05 11.69 -4.43
CA GLU A 153 -1.92 13.07 -4.89
C GLU A 153 -0.99 13.19 -6.10
N MET A 154 0.18 12.56 -6.05
CA MET A 154 1.19 12.60 -7.12
C MET A 154 0.65 12.09 -8.46
N TYR A 155 -0.13 11.00 -8.43
CA TYR A 155 -0.73 10.40 -9.63
C TYR A 155 -2.12 10.95 -9.95
N LYS A 156 -2.61 11.94 -9.20
CA LYS A 156 -4.00 12.44 -9.27
C LYS A 156 -5.02 11.28 -9.35
N PHE A 157 -4.79 10.29 -8.51
CA PHE A 157 -5.48 9.01 -8.58
C PHE A 157 -6.96 9.18 -8.22
N GLN A 158 -7.84 8.68 -9.09
CA GLN A 158 -9.29 8.72 -8.89
C GLN A 158 -9.88 7.34 -9.08
N VAL A 159 -10.54 6.81 -8.05
CA VAL A 159 -11.36 5.60 -8.17
C VAL A 159 -12.64 5.98 -8.93
N LEU A 160 -12.96 5.20 -9.96
CA LEU A 160 -14.11 5.45 -10.83
C LEU A 160 -15.25 4.46 -10.56
N ARG A 161 -14.91 3.20 -10.23
CA ARG A 161 -15.92 2.22 -9.84
C ARG A 161 -16.50 2.60 -8.48
N ARG A 162 -17.80 2.92 -8.45
CA ARG A 162 -18.59 2.86 -7.23
C ARG A 162 -18.72 1.40 -6.85
N GLU A 163 -18.37 1.03 -5.63
CA GLU A 163 -18.84 -0.23 -5.06
C GLU A 163 -20.35 -0.29 -5.26
N THR A 164 -20.80 -1.18 -6.14
CA THR A 164 -22.18 -1.64 -6.07
C THR A 164 -22.26 -2.35 -4.73
N ALA A 165 -22.84 -1.67 -3.73
CA ALA A 165 -23.15 -2.22 -2.43
C ALA A 165 -23.70 -3.64 -2.63
N ARG A 166 -22.90 -4.63 -2.24
CA ARG A 166 -23.36 -6.02 -2.23
C ARG A 166 -24.50 -6.10 -1.22
N ARG A 167 -25.72 -6.26 -1.74
CA ARG A 167 -26.88 -6.74 -0.99
C ARG A 167 -26.73 -8.21 -0.71
#